data_AF-A0A0F6YIS3-F1
#
_entry.id   AF-A0A0F6YIS3-F1
#
_cell.length_a   1.000
_cell.length_b   1.000
_cell.length_c   1.000
_cell.angle_alpha   90.00
_cell.angle_beta   90.00
_cell.angle_gamma   90.00
#
_symmetry.space_group_name_H-M   'P 1'
#
loop_
_entity.id
_entity.type
_entity.pdbx_description
1 polymer ?
#
loop_
_entity_poly.entity_id
_entity_poly.type
_entity_poly.pdbx_seq_one_letter_code
_entity_poly.pdbx_strand_id
1 'polypeptide(L)'
;MSDLLETLASRMTLGDLLEAVRRLCGGYDLVQHHTQGEFHHDVVLRVHDARALPGAFLVVSTNCNGGVKEVLCTAEAPEIEGVWRWRCPENDEFRGTMPAILGVARTLHWFDPCELLAEDARSELRPEHRERQPGGGWRMCGKTSRS
;
A
#
# COMPACT_ATOMS: atom_id res chain seq x y z
N MET A 1 -2.33 13.09 15.56
CA MET A 1 -2.90 12.40 14.39
C MET A 1 -3.59 13.42 13.53
N SER A 2 -3.32 13.48 12.22
CA SER A 2 -4.04 14.39 11.32
C SER A 2 -5.46 13.85 11.10
N ASP A 3 -6.45 14.67 11.42
CA ASP A 3 -7.88 14.39 11.22
C ASP A 3 -8.21 14.04 9.75
N LEU A 4 -7.46 14.62 8.81
CA LEU A 4 -7.63 14.33 7.39
C LEU A 4 -7.16 12.92 7.02
N LEU A 5 -6.08 12.41 7.64
CA LEU A 5 -5.58 11.07 7.31
C LEU A 5 -6.59 9.97 7.68
N GLU A 6 -7.21 10.10 8.85
CA GLU A 6 -8.31 9.24 9.28
C GLU A 6 -9.55 9.41 8.39
N THR A 7 -9.88 10.65 8.02
CA THR A 7 -10.96 10.93 7.07
C THR A 7 -10.74 10.24 5.72
N LEU A 8 -9.50 10.20 5.21
CA LEU A 8 -9.16 9.50 3.97
C LEU A 8 -9.31 7.99 4.13
N ALA A 9 -8.76 7.40 5.19
CA ALA A 9 -8.88 5.96 5.45
C ALA A 9 -10.36 5.52 5.61
N SER A 10 -11.19 6.35 6.25
CA SER A 10 -12.63 6.10 6.46
C SER A 10 -13.47 6.09 5.18
N ARG A 11 -12.90 6.45 4.03
CA ARG A 11 -13.60 6.34 2.73
C ARG A 11 -13.78 4.90 2.28
N MET A 12 -13.01 3.96 2.84
CA MET A 12 -13.11 2.50 2.65
C MET A 12 -12.88 1.99 1.22
N THR A 13 -13.04 2.82 0.19
CA THR A 13 -12.75 2.49 -1.21
C THR A 13 -11.67 3.42 -1.77
N LEU A 14 -10.84 2.90 -2.67
CA LEU A 14 -9.81 3.67 -3.33
C LEU A 14 -10.43 4.81 -4.14
N GLY A 15 -11.52 4.57 -4.86
CA GLY A 15 -12.20 5.59 -5.66
C GLY A 15 -12.62 6.80 -4.82
N ASP A 16 -13.31 6.57 -3.70
CA ASP A 16 -13.77 7.64 -2.81
C ASP A 16 -12.61 8.35 -2.11
N LEU A 17 -11.55 7.62 -1.78
CA LEU A 17 -10.32 8.20 -1.24
C LEU A 17 -9.66 9.13 -2.26
N LEU A 18 -9.49 8.68 -3.52
CA LEU A 18 -8.87 9.49 -4.57
C LEU A 18 -9.71 10.73 -4.90
N GLU A 19 -11.04 10.63 -4.88
CA GLU A 19 -11.92 11.80 -5.01
C GLU A 19 -11.73 12.78 -3.84
N ALA A 20 -11.65 12.28 -2.60
CA ALA A 20 -11.39 13.11 -1.43
C ALA A 20 -10.02 13.79 -1.51
N VAL A 21 -8.97 13.11 -1.96
CA VAL A 21 -7.65 13.71 -2.19
C VAL A 21 -7.73 14.79 -3.27
N ARG A 22 -8.44 14.57 -4.38
CA ARG A 22 -8.63 15.60 -5.42
C ARG A 22 -9.32 16.84 -4.88
N ARG A 23 -10.35 16.67 -4.06
CA ARG A 23 -11.14 17.76 -3.49
C ARG A 23 -10.40 18.52 -2.38
N LEU A 24 -9.72 17.80 -1.49
CA LEU A 24 -9.16 18.35 -0.25
C LEU A 24 -7.67 18.69 -0.34
N CYS A 25 -6.95 18.06 -1.27
CA CYS A 25 -5.49 18.21 -1.44
C CYS A 25 -5.12 18.71 -2.85
N GLY A 26 -6.09 19.23 -3.62
CA GLY A 26 -5.83 19.82 -4.94
C GLY A 26 -5.42 18.84 -6.05
N GLY A 27 -5.58 17.53 -5.82
CA GLY A 27 -5.16 16.48 -6.76
C GLY A 27 -3.98 15.65 -6.25
N TYR A 28 -3.55 14.73 -7.11
CA TYR A 28 -2.41 13.86 -6.84
C TYR A 28 -1.75 13.39 -8.14
N ASP A 29 -0.46 13.07 -8.03
CA ASP A 29 0.28 12.27 -8.99
C ASP A 29 0.37 10.83 -8.49
N LEU A 30 0.14 9.85 -9.37
CA LEU A 30 0.44 8.44 -9.09
C LEU A 30 1.95 8.24 -9.22
N VAL A 31 2.62 7.97 -8.10
CA VAL A 31 4.07 7.74 -8.05
C VAL A 31 4.38 6.29 -8.38
N GLN A 32 3.65 5.36 -7.75
CA GLN A 32 3.88 3.94 -7.93
C GLN A 32 2.61 3.15 -7.60
N HIS A 33 2.43 2.04 -8.31
CA HIS A 33 1.49 0.99 -7.95
C HIS A 33 2.24 -0.33 -7.85
N HIS A 34 2.11 -1.00 -6.71
CA HIS A 34 2.71 -2.32 -6.50
C HIS A 34 1.68 -3.32 -6.04
N THR A 35 1.90 -4.58 -6.41
CA THR A 35 1.11 -5.70 -5.96
C THR A 35 2.01 -6.69 -5.24
N GLN A 36 1.71 -6.99 -3.99
CA GLN A 36 2.39 -8.05 -3.25
C GLN A 36 1.43 -9.21 -3.00
N GLY A 37 1.86 -10.41 -3.39
CA GLY A 37 0.97 -11.55 -3.45
C GLY A 37 -0.21 -11.32 -4.39
N GLU A 38 -1.32 -12.01 -4.12
CA GLU A 38 -2.47 -12.06 -5.03
C GLU A 38 -3.43 -10.89 -4.84
N PHE A 39 -3.55 -10.39 -3.61
CA PHE A 39 -4.66 -9.52 -3.21
C PHE A 39 -4.23 -8.14 -2.70
N HIS A 40 -2.97 -7.94 -2.32
CA HIS A 40 -2.57 -6.66 -1.71
C HIS A 40 -1.99 -5.72 -2.76
N HIS A 41 -2.48 -4.48 -2.71
CA HIS A 41 -1.99 -3.40 -3.55
C HIS A 41 -1.53 -2.24 -2.68
N ASP A 42 -0.39 -1.67 -3.03
CA ASP A 42 0.05 -0.38 -2.51
C ASP A 42 0.03 0.65 -3.63
N VAL A 43 -0.68 1.75 -3.39
CA VAL A 43 -0.77 2.89 -4.30
C VAL A 43 -0.07 4.07 -3.62
N VAL A 44 1.08 4.46 -4.18
CA VAL A 44 1.87 5.59 -3.69
C VAL A 44 1.45 6.85 -4.45
N LEU A 45 0.98 7.84 -3.71
CA LEU A 45 0.48 9.11 -4.24
C LEU A 45 1.35 10.24 -3.74
N ARG A 46 1.61 11.22 -4.60
CA ARG A 46 2.07 12.55 -4.20
C ARG A 46 0.89 13.50 -4.27
N VAL A 47 0.51 14.11 -3.15
CA VAL A 47 -0.57 15.12 -3.15
C VAL A 47 -0.05 16.47 -3.65
N HIS A 48 -0.90 17.24 -4.32
CA HIS A 48 -0.51 18.56 -4.82
C HIS A 48 -0.48 19.63 -3.70
N ASP A 49 -1.39 19.54 -2.73
CA ASP A 49 -1.47 20.40 -1.56
C ASP A 49 -1.46 19.56 -0.27
N ALA A 50 -0.35 19.61 0.45
CA ALA A 50 -0.13 18.86 1.67
C ALA A 50 -0.46 19.66 2.95
N ARG A 51 -1.00 20.88 2.87
CA ARG A 51 -1.17 21.75 4.07
C ARG A 51 -2.01 21.12 5.19
N ALA A 52 -2.94 20.23 4.85
CA ALA A 52 -3.79 19.52 5.81
C ALA A 52 -3.27 18.12 6.18
N LEU A 53 -2.14 17.69 5.60
CA LEU A 53 -1.51 16.40 5.84
C LEU A 53 -0.15 16.59 6.55
N PRO A 54 0.31 15.59 7.33
CA PRO A 54 1.64 15.65 7.93
C PRO A 54 2.79 15.64 6.90
N GLY A 55 2.55 15.12 5.70
CA GLY A 55 3.53 15.00 4.63
C GLY A 55 2.87 14.97 3.25
N ALA A 56 3.69 15.03 2.20
CA ALA A 56 3.24 15.17 0.82
C ALA A 56 2.96 13.83 0.11
N PHE A 57 3.32 12.70 0.73
CA PHE A 57 3.15 11.38 0.14
C PHE A 57 2.21 10.53 0.97
N LEU A 58 1.35 9.79 0.27
CA LEU A 58 0.45 8.79 0.84
C LEU A 58 0.78 7.42 0.28
N VAL A 59 0.86 6.41 1.15
CA VAL A 59 0.82 5.00 0.73
C VAL A 59 -0.56 4.47 1.10
N VAL A 60 -1.38 4.19 0.09
CA VAL A 60 -2.73 3.66 0.26
C VAL A 60 -2.67 2.17 0.00
N SER A 61 -2.83 1.38 1.06
CA SER A 61 -2.93 -0.07 0.94
C SER A 61 -4.36 -0.50 0.74
N THR A 62 -4.58 -1.37 -0.24
CA THR A 62 -5.90 -1.85 -0.62
C THR A 62 -5.88 -3.36 -0.88
N ASN A 63 -7.05 -3.99 -0.82
CA ASN A 63 -7.22 -5.32 -1.39
C ASN A 63 -7.47 -5.26 -2.92
N CYS A 64 -7.63 -6.42 -3.57
CA CYS A 64 -7.83 -6.54 -5.02
C CYS A 64 -9.05 -5.79 -5.57
N ASN A 65 -10.05 -5.51 -4.74
CA ASN A 65 -11.26 -4.78 -5.11
C ASN A 65 -11.18 -3.28 -4.76
N GLY A 66 -10.00 -2.79 -4.37
CA GLY A 66 -9.77 -1.39 -4.00
C GLY A 66 -10.28 -1.00 -2.61
N GLY A 67 -10.61 -1.97 -1.76
CA GLY A 67 -10.99 -1.71 -0.37
C GLY A 67 -9.80 -1.28 0.47
N VAL A 68 -9.83 -0.05 0.98
CA VAL A 68 -8.74 0.58 1.76
C VAL A 68 -8.53 -0.16 3.08
N LYS A 69 -7.27 -0.42 3.40
CA LYS A 69 -6.81 -1.14 4.59
C LYS A 69 -6.03 -0.22 5.52
N GLU A 70 -5.11 0.53 4.94
CA GLU A 70 -4.18 1.42 5.63
C GLU A 70 -3.89 2.63 4.74
N VAL A 71 -3.68 3.78 5.38
CA VAL A 71 -3.10 4.96 4.74
C VAL A 71 -1.92 5.42 5.58
N LEU A 72 -0.72 5.37 5.01
CA LEU A 72 0.50 5.93 5.60
C LEU A 72 0.77 7.30 5.00
N CYS A 73 1.39 8.20 5.77
CA CYS A 73 1.81 9.51 5.31
C CYS A 73 3.30 9.74 5.60
N THR A 74 4.06 10.18 4.60
CA THR A 74 5.51 10.44 4.68
C THR A 74 5.86 11.80 4.06
N ALA A 75 7.00 12.38 4.47
CA ALA A 75 7.53 13.61 3.87
C ALA A 75 8.05 13.40 2.44
N GLU A 76 8.62 12.24 2.18
CA GLU A 76 9.30 11.88 0.93
C GLU A 76 8.66 10.62 0.33
N ALA A 77 8.87 10.43 -0.99
CA ALA A 77 8.37 9.26 -1.69
C ALA A 77 9.03 7.99 -1.11
N PRO A 78 8.25 7.04 -0.55
CA PRO A 78 8.82 5.79 -0.11
C PRO A 78 9.06 4.86 -1.31
N GLU A 79 10.19 4.16 -1.29
CA GLU A 79 10.39 2.99 -2.16
C GLU A 79 9.54 1.84 -1.66
N ILE A 80 8.95 1.07 -2.58
CA ILE A 80 8.04 0.00 -2.19
C ILE A 80 8.71 -1.09 -1.33
N GLU A 81 9.96 -1.45 -1.63
CA GLU A 81 10.68 -2.42 -0.82
C GLU A 81 10.90 -1.90 0.60
N GLY A 82 11.14 -0.60 0.77
CA GLY A 82 11.23 0.05 2.09
C GLY A 82 9.91 -0.02 2.87
N VAL A 83 8.76 0.15 2.20
CA VAL A 83 7.43 -0.03 2.82
C VAL A 83 7.28 -1.47 3.34
N TRP A 84 7.61 -2.46 2.52
CA TRP A 84 7.48 -3.87 2.90
C TRP A 84 8.51 -4.31 3.94
N ARG A 85 9.73 -3.77 3.91
CA ARG A 85 10.75 -3.93 4.96
C ARG A 85 10.26 -3.40 6.30
N TRP A 86 9.57 -2.25 6.31
CA TRP A 86 9.00 -1.68 7.54
C TRP A 86 7.82 -2.52 8.07
N ARG A 87 6.98 -3.05 7.18
CA ARG A 87 5.85 -3.93 7.57
C ARG A 87 6.32 -5.27 8.11
N CYS A 88 7.27 -5.90 7.42
CA CYS A 88 7.77 -7.22 7.73
C CYS A 88 9.30 -7.19 7.93
N PRO A 89 9.77 -6.65 9.08
CA PRO A 89 11.19 -6.46 9.36
C PRO A 89 11.98 -7.75 9.59
N GLU A 90 11.32 -8.91 9.65
CA GLU A 90 11.99 -10.21 9.71
C GLU A 90 12.16 -10.86 8.34
N ASN A 91 11.59 -10.26 7.28
CA ASN A 91 11.78 -10.72 5.91
C ASN A 91 13.00 -10.00 5.31
N ASP A 92 14.05 -10.77 5.01
CA ASP A 92 15.34 -10.29 4.52
C ASP A 92 15.39 -10.10 3.00
N GLU A 93 14.37 -10.56 2.27
CA GLU A 93 14.26 -10.32 0.83
C GLU A 93 13.88 -8.87 0.51
N PHE A 94 13.13 -8.19 1.38
CA PHE A 94 12.83 -6.77 1.21
C PHE A 94 14.03 -5.92 1.60
N ARG A 95 14.43 -5.02 0.70
CA ARG A 95 15.55 -4.09 0.92
C ARG A 95 15.03 -2.65 1.00
N GLY A 96 15.95 -1.72 1.23
CA GLY A 96 15.61 -0.29 1.32
C GLY A 96 15.20 0.14 2.72
N THR A 97 14.85 1.43 2.83
CA THR A 97 14.51 2.08 4.10
C THR A 97 13.21 2.84 3.93
N MET A 98 12.29 2.67 4.87
CA MET A 98 11.08 3.47 4.93
C MET A 98 11.42 4.88 5.42
N PRO A 99 11.03 5.96 4.71
CA PRO A 99 11.09 7.31 5.23
C PRO A 99 10.34 7.44 6.56
N ALA A 100 10.62 8.50 7.31
CA ALA A 100 9.90 8.77 8.55
C ALA A 100 8.38 8.79 8.32
N ILE A 101 7.67 7.93 9.05
CA ILE A 101 6.20 7.88 9.00
C ILE A 101 5.66 9.00 9.86
N LEU A 102 4.98 9.94 9.23
CA LEU A 102 4.40 11.12 9.85
C LEU A 102 2.94 10.91 10.28
N GLY A 103 2.30 9.86 9.75
CA GLY A 103 0.97 9.44 10.17
C GLY A 103 0.61 8.06 9.64
N VAL A 104 -0.24 7.37 10.40
CA VAL A 104 -0.82 6.07 10.06
C VAL A 104 -2.29 6.12 10.40
N ALA A 105 -3.14 5.69 9.47
CA ALA A 105 -4.56 5.42 9.71
C ALA A 105 -4.89 4.02 9.20
N ARG A 106 -5.47 3.18 10.06
CA ARG A 106 -5.86 1.79 9.74
C ARG A 106 -7.36 1.63 9.84
N THR A 107 -7.94 0.95 8.88
CA THR A 107 -9.38 0.64 8.88
C THR A 107 -9.68 -0.59 9.72
N LEU A 108 -10.97 -0.82 10.02
CA LEU A 108 -11.44 -2.06 10.67
C LEU A 108 -11.06 -3.33 9.89
N HIS A 109 -10.87 -3.23 8.58
CA HIS A 109 -10.54 -4.38 7.73
C HIS A 109 -9.05 -4.58 7.51
N TRP A 110 -8.21 -3.82 8.22
CA TRP A 110 -6.77 -4.01 8.24
C TRP A 110 -6.42 -5.43 8.69
N PHE A 111 -5.37 -5.99 8.12
CA PHE A 111 -4.81 -7.30 8.46
C PHE A 111 -3.29 -7.18 8.47
N ASP A 112 -2.62 -8.15 9.11
CA ASP A 112 -1.15 -8.20 9.15
C ASP A 112 -0.58 -8.54 7.75
N PRO A 113 0.16 -7.63 7.10
CA PRO A 113 0.74 -7.88 5.78
C PRO A 113 1.64 -9.11 5.72
N CYS A 114 2.26 -9.52 6.85
CA CYS A 114 3.18 -10.65 6.86
C CYS A 114 2.47 -11.99 6.69
N GLU A 115 1.18 -12.09 7.05
CA GLU A 115 0.35 -13.29 6.80
C GLU A 115 0.21 -13.59 5.30
N LEU A 116 0.28 -12.56 4.44
CA LEU A 116 0.23 -12.75 2.99
C LEU A 116 1.51 -13.34 2.40
N LEU A 117 2.61 -13.24 3.15
CA LEU A 117 3.94 -13.59 2.66
C LEU A 117 4.30 -15.02 2.98
N ALA A 118 3.57 -15.67 3.90
CA ALA A 118 3.81 -17.03 4.34
C ALA A 118 3.79 -18.05 3.19
N GLU A 119 4.47 -19.18 3.37
CA GLU A 119 4.51 -20.24 2.34
C GLU A 119 3.14 -20.89 2.11
N ASP A 120 2.34 -20.97 3.17
CA ASP A 120 0.97 -21.48 3.18
C ASP A 120 -0.08 -20.37 3.00
N ALA A 121 0.35 -19.13 2.66
CA ALA A 121 -0.56 -18.03 2.39
C ALA A 121 -1.63 -18.45 1.39
N ARG A 122 -2.89 -18.14 1.71
CA ARG A 122 -4.05 -18.46 0.86
C ARG A 122 -3.84 -17.89 -0.54
N SER A 123 -4.09 -18.71 -1.55
CA SER A 123 -4.14 -18.29 -2.94
C SER A 123 -5.31 -18.95 -3.65
N GLU A 124 -5.97 -18.19 -4.52
CA GLU A 124 -7.04 -18.70 -5.40
C GLU A 124 -6.47 -19.25 -6.72
N LEU A 125 -5.17 -19.07 -6.95
CA LEU A 125 -4.43 -19.68 -8.05
C LEU A 125 -4.10 -21.13 -7.75
N ARG A 126 -4.27 -21.98 -8.76
CA ARG A 126 -3.80 -23.37 -8.70
C ARG A 126 -2.27 -23.41 -8.61
N PRO A 127 -1.67 -24.43 -7.96
CA PRO A 127 -0.22 -24.56 -7.82
C PRO A 127 0.55 -24.43 -9.14
N GLU A 128 0.03 -25.00 -10.22
CA GLU A 128 0.62 -24.96 -11.56
C GLU A 128 0.54 -23.58 -12.26
N HIS A 129 -0.21 -22.64 -11.68
CA HIS A 129 -0.44 -21.30 -12.22
C HIS A 129 0.07 -20.19 -11.31
N ARG A 130 0.74 -20.53 -10.21
CA ARG A 130 1.32 -19.57 -9.28
C ARG A 130 2.83 -19.69 -9.18
N GLU A 131 3.47 -18.54 -9.04
CA GLU A 131 4.88 -18.42 -8.70
C GLU A 131 5.04 -17.55 -7.46
N ARG A 132 6.10 -17.80 -6.70
CA ARG A 132 6.40 -17.01 -5.50
C ARG A 132 7.00 -15.67 -5.91
N GLN A 133 6.50 -14.58 -5.35
CA GLN A 133 7.12 -13.27 -5.52
C GLN A 133 8.33 -13.12 -4.58
N PRO A 134 9.32 -12.26 -4.92
CA PRO A 134 10.31 -11.81 -3.95
C PRO A 134 9.64 -11.25 -2.70
N GLY A 135 10.13 -11.66 -1.54
CA GLY A 135 9.54 -11.32 -0.23
C GLY A 135 8.26 -12.08 0.10
N GLY A 136 7.79 -12.98 -0.75
CA GLY A 136 6.69 -13.90 -0.44
C GLY A 136 5.34 -13.52 -1.06
N GLY A 137 4.34 -14.36 -0.80
CA GLY A 137 3.05 -14.30 -1.50
C GLY A 137 3.10 -14.84 -2.93
N TRP A 138 1.92 -15.12 -3.47
CA TRP A 138 1.74 -15.80 -4.76
C TRP A 138 1.28 -14.83 -5.85
N ARG A 139 1.80 -14.99 -7.07
CA ARG A 139 1.27 -14.30 -8.26
C ARG A 139 1.04 -15.28 -9.40
N MET A 140 0.20 -14.87 -10.35
CA MET A 140 -0.01 -15.63 -11.57
C MET A 140 1.30 -15.72 -12.38
N CYS A 141 1.65 -16.92 -12.81
CA CYS A 141 2.83 -17.16 -13.64
C CYS A 141 2.84 -16.24 -14.87
N GLY A 142 4.00 -15.65 -15.18
CA GLY A 142 4.18 -14.79 -16.36
C GLY A 142 3.59 -13.38 -16.24
N LYS A 143 3.04 -12.99 -15.09
CA LYS A 143 2.62 -11.60 -14.83
C LYS A 143 3.85 -10.75 -14.50
N THR A 144 4.36 -10.01 -15.47
CA THR A 144 5.36 -8.95 -15.21
C THR A 144 4.65 -7.71 -14.65
N SER A 145 5.09 -7.23 -13.49
CA SER A 145 4.76 -5.90 -13.00
C SER A 145 5.32 -4.89 -13.99
N ARG A 146 4.45 -4.18 -14.73
CA ARG A 146 4.89 -3.05 -15.54
C ARG A 146 5.28 -1.93 -14.58
N SER A 147 6.58 -1.63 -14.54
CA SER A 147 7.17 -0.44 -13.91
C SER A 147 6.65 0.84 -14.56
#